data_AF-A0A7Y2G877-F1
#
_entry.id   AF-A0A7Y2G877-F1
#
_cell.length_a   1.000
_cell.length_b   1.000
_cell.length_c   1.000
_cell.angle_alpha   90.00
_cell.angle_beta   90.00
_cell.angle_gamma   90.00
#
_symmetry.space_group_name_H-M   'P 1'
#
loop_
_entity.id
_entity.type
_entity.pdbx_description
1 polymer ?
#
loop_
_entity_poly.entity_id
_entity_poly.type
_entity_poly.pdbx_seq_one_letter_code
_entity_poly.pdbx_strand_id
1 'polypeptide(L)'
;MTTHRKKPSMRQIMSRPRRRPRARRSHARRRLFSVLAATAAALLVAGCGGEKPPRVLVIGLDGATFDKMDPLIEEGVLPNLAALRERGVSGVLESTLPSVSPPAWASAITGVNPGKHNIYDFYKMSLSTTQGVLNTSRDRGARPVWHFLNEDGYKTGIMNIPMTFPPDSVDGFFISGFPYGTETSGYTWPPELEAELQPYP
;
A
#
# COMPACT_ATOMS: atom_id res chain seq x y z
N MET A 1 -89.64 33.12 -52.73
CA MET A 1 -88.35 32.71 -53.31
C MET A 1 -87.85 31.49 -52.57
N THR A 2 -87.53 30.45 -53.33
CA THR A 2 -87.45 29.03 -52.98
C THR A 2 -86.13 28.65 -52.29
N THR A 3 -86.18 27.57 -51.49
CA THR A 3 -85.10 26.61 -51.12
C THR A 3 -83.91 27.12 -50.27
N HIS A 4 -83.31 26.38 -49.31
CA HIS A 4 -83.44 25.00 -48.86
C HIS A 4 -83.02 24.90 -47.37
N ARG A 5 -83.76 24.13 -46.56
CA ARG A 5 -83.64 23.89 -45.09
C ARG A 5 -82.41 23.04 -44.75
N LYS A 6 -81.55 23.42 -43.79
CA LYS A 6 -81.60 23.34 -42.29
C LYS A 6 -81.16 21.98 -41.67
N LYS A 7 -80.06 22.09 -40.90
CA LYS A 7 -79.44 21.26 -39.82
C LYS A 7 -80.45 20.73 -38.75
N PRO A 8 -80.09 20.05 -37.61
CA PRO A 8 -78.77 19.66 -37.05
C PRO A 8 -78.62 18.29 -36.33
N SER A 9 -77.35 17.90 -36.14
CA SER A 9 -76.66 17.35 -34.93
C SER A 9 -77.34 16.30 -34.04
N MET A 10 -76.83 15.07 -34.12
CA MET A 10 -77.03 14.00 -33.14
C MET A 10 -75.72 13.80 -32.35
N ARG A 11 -75.59 14.45 -31.19
CA ARG A 11 -74.54 14.12 -30.20
C ARG A 11 -74.93 12.80 -29.52
N GLN A 12 -74.23 11.76 -29.91
CA GLN A 12 -74.41 10.37 -29.55
C GLN A 12 -73.60 10.05 -28.28
N ILE A 13 -74.23 9.98 -27.09
CA ILE A 13 -73.56 9.43 -25.89
C ILE A 13 -74.59 8.74 -24.97
N MET A 14 -74.91 7.47 -25.24
CA MET A 14 -75.40 6.54 -24.21
C MET A 14 -74.95 5.10 -24.54
N SER A 15 -73.92 4.64 -23.83
CA SER A 15 -73.78 3.22 -23.44
C SER A 15 -72.82 3.13 -22.25
N ARG A 16 -73.36 2.94 -21.05
CA ARG A 16 -72.60 2.71 -19.81
C ARG A 16 -71.93 1.33 -19.83
N PRO A 17 -70.69 1.19 -19.32
CA PRO A 17 -70.23 -0.07 -18.76
C PRO A 17 -70.26 -0.03 -17.21
N ARG A 18 -70.67 -1.16 -16.62
CA ARG A 18 -70.72 -1.44 -15.18
C ARG A 18 -69.37 -1.14 -14.49
N ARG A 19 -69.42 -0.43 -13.34
CA ARG A 19 -68.26 -0.26 -12.44
C ARG A 19 -67.85 -1.62 -11.87
N ARG A 20 -66.61 -2.05 -12.15
CA ARG A 20 -65.95 -3.18 -11.48
C ARG A 20 -65.48 -2.75 -10.08
N PRO A 21 -65.51 -3.62 -9.07
CA PRO A 21 -64.98 -3.28 -7.74
C PRO A 21 -63.45 -3.11 -7.83
N ARG A 22 -62.96 -2.05 -7.17
CA ARG A 22 -61.53 -1.71 -7.12
C ARG A 22 -60.82 -2.78 -6.30
N ALA A 23 -60.03 -3.64 -6.95
CA ALA A 23 -59.23 -4.66 -6.27
C ALA A 23 -58.25 -3.98 -5.30
N ARG A 24 -58.42 -4.25 -4.01
CA ARG A 24 -57.54 -3.81 -2.92
C ARG A 24 -56.19 -4.51 -3.12
N ARG A 25 -55.21 -3.83 -3.73
CA ARG A 25 -53.84 -4.35 -3.89
C ARG A 25 -53.26 -4.60 -2.50
N SER A 26 -53.04 -5.87 -2.16
CA SER A 26 -52.49 -6.27 -0.87
C SER A 26 -51.02 -5.82 -0.75
N HIS A 27 -50.73 -5.01 0.26
CA HIS A 27 -49.37 -4.58 0.62
C HIS A 27 -48.46 -5.76 1.05
N ALA A 28 -49.03 -6.95 1.29
CA ALA A 28 -48.32 -8.14 1.72
C ALA A 28 -47.29 -8.64 0.68
N ARG A 29 -47.60 -8.58 -0.63
CA ARG A 29 -46.68 -9.07 -1.67
C ARG A 29 -45.45 -8.18 -1.89
N ARG A 30 -45.53 -6.89 -1.55
CA ARG A 30 -44.38 -5.97 -1.61
C ARG A 30 -43.39 -6.17 -0.47
N ARG A 31 -43.86 -6.60 0.71
CA ARG A 31 -43.01 -6.84 1.88
C ARG A 31 -42.21 -8.15 1.78
N LEU A 32 -42.76 -9.18 1.13
CA LEU A 32 -42.07 -10.47 1.00
C LEU A 32 -40.85 -10.41 0.06
N PHE A 33 -40.93 -9.66 -1.03
CA PHE A 33 -39.79 -9.45 -1.96
C PHE A 33 -38.69 -8.56 -1.38
N SER A 34 -39.03 -7.60 -0.53
CA SER A 34 -38.05 -6.70 0.09
C SER A 34 -37.26 -7.37 1.22
N VAL A 35 -37.88 -8.30 1.96
CA VAL A 35 -37.17 -9.09 2.98
C VAL A 35 -36.22 -10.12 2.34
N LEU A 36 -36.66 -10.83 1.29
CA LEU A 36 -35.80 -11.82 0.59
C LEU A 36 -34.58 -11.17 -0.10
N ALA A 37 -34.76 -9.99 -0.72
CA ALA A 37 -33.66 -9.26 -1.34
C ALA A 37 -32.66 -8.73 -0.30
N ALA A 38 -33.14 -8.27 0.86
CA ALA A 38 -32.29 -7.81 1.95
C ALA A 38 -31.49 -8.96 2.60
N THR A 39 -32.08 -10.16 2.73
CA THR A 39 -31.35 -11.34 3.24
C THR A 39 -30.31 -11.88 2.24
N ALA A 40 -30.57 -11.83 0.93
CA ALA A 40 -29.60 -12.24 -0.08
C ALA A 40 -28.41 -11.27 -0.15
N ALA A 41 -28.64 -9.97 0.00
CA ALA A 41 -27.58 -8.97 0.09
C ALA A 41 -26.74 -9.12 1.36
N ALA A 42 -27.36 -9.42 2.51
CA ALA A 42 -26.65 -9.68 3.76
C ALA A 42 -25.77 -10.95 3.71
N LEU A 43 -26.22 -11.99 2.99
CA LEU A 43 -25.43 -13.22 2.78
C LEU A 43 -24.26 -13.03 1.81
N LEU A 44 -24.39 -12.13 0.82
CA LEU A 44 -23.28 -11.77 -0.08
C LEU A 44 -22.19 -10.94 0.62
N VAL A 45 -22.56 -10.11 1.60
CA VAL A 45 -21.60 -9.32 2.39
C VAL A 45 -20.92 -10.17 3.49
N ALA A 46 -21.61 -11.18 4.02
CA ALA A 46 -21.08 -12.07 5.06
C ALA A 46 -20.08 -13.13 4.53
N GLY A 47 -20.03 -13.37 3.22
CA GLY A 47 -19.18 -14.39 2.59
C GLY A 47 -17.78 -13.93 2.19
N CYS A 48 -17.48 -12.62 2.23
CA CYS A 48 -16.15 -12.09 1.96
C CYS A 48 -15.38 -11.90 3.27
N GLY A 49 -15.16 -13.00 4.00
CA GLY A 49 -14.05 -13.06 4.94
C GLY A 49 -12.76 -13.01 4.13
N GLY A 50 -12.32 -11.82 3.73
CA GLY A 50 -11.08 -11.62 3.00
C GLY A 50 -9.95 -12.26 3.81
N GLU A 51 -9.21 -13.18 3.20
CA GLU A 51 -8.00 -13.69 3.80
C GLU A 51 -7.12 -12.50 4.18
N LYS A 52 -6.60 -12.49 5.42
CA LYS A 52 -5.67 -11.44 5.83
C LYS A 52 -4.53 -11.44 4.82
N PRO A 53 -4.18 -10.29 4.23
CA PRO A 53 -3.07 -10.24 3.29
C PRO A 53 -1.83 -10.83 3.95
N PRO A 54 -1.02 -11.60 3.20
CA PRO A 54 0.18 -12.21 3.75
C PRO A 54 1.09 -11.14 4.33
N ARG A 55 1.69 -11.43 5.48
CA ARG A 55 2.69 -10.55 6.11
C ARG A 55 4.05 -10.93 5.56
N VAL A 56 4.78 -9.94 5.07
CA VAL A 56 6.15 -10.10 4.56
C VAL A 56 7.10 -9.40 5.53
N LEU A 57 8.19 -10.09 5.89
CA LEU A 57 9.30 -9.53 6.64
C LEU A 57 10.56 -9.62 5.77
N VAL A 58 11.21 -8.50 5.55
CA VAL A 58 12.49 -8.42 4.85
C VAL A 58 13.54 -8.00 5.87
N ILE A 59 14.62 -8.77 5.99
CA ILE A 59 15.75 -8.50 6.87
C ILE A 59 16.98 -8.35 5.98
N GLY A 60 17.66 -7.21 6.09
CA GLY A 60 18.97 -7.03 5.49
C GLY A 60 20.06 -7.12 6.56
N LEU A 61 21.12 -7.86 6.26
CA LEU A 61 22.29 -8.03 7.11
C LEU A 61 23.50 -7.44 6.39
N ASP A 62 24.02 -6.31 6.86
CA ASP A 62 25.16 -5.64 6.22
C ASP A 62 26.44 -6.48 6.37
N GLY A 63 27.20 -6.65 5.28
CA GLY A 63 28.43 -7.45 5.25
C GLY A 63 28.27 -8.96 5.47
N ALA A 64 27.03 -9.48 5.55
CA ALA A 64 26.77 -10.90 5.82
C ALA A 64 26.82 -11.76 4.55
N THR A 65 28.01 -11.91 3.99
CA THR A 65 28.26 -12.76 2.81
C THR A 65 28.28 -14.25 3.17
N PHE A 66 28.03 -15.14 2.20
CA PHE A 66 28.01 -16.59 2.47
C PHE A 66 29.35 -17.14 2.93
N ASP A 67 30.48 -16.59 2.51
CA ASP A 67 31.81 -16.98 3.01
C ASP A 67 32.03 -16.66 4.50
N LYS A 68 31.18 -15.80 5.09
CA LYS A 68 31.15 -15.54 6.54
C LYS A 68 30.07 -16.32 7.25
N MET A 69 28.88 -16.42 6.64
CA MET A 69 27.75 -17.10 7.27
C MET A 69 27.88 -18.62 7.25
N ASP A 70 28.41 -19.22 6.17
CA ASP A 70 28.45 -20.66 6.00
C ASP A 70 29.29 -21.36 7.10
N PRO A 71 30.52 -20.91 7.44
CA PRO A 71 31.27 -21.49 8.55
C PRO A 71 30.52 -21.41 9.88
N LEU A 72 29.85 -20.30 10.16
CA LEU A 72 29.07 -20.11 11.39
C LEU A 72 27.80 -20.97 11.43
N ILE A 73 27.22 -21.30 10.28
CA ILE A 73 26.13 -22.26 10.16
C ILE A 73 26.64 -23.68 10.43
N GLU A 74 27.78 -24.06 9.84
CA GLU A 74 28.41 -25.37 10.02
C GLU A 74 28.82 -25.62 11.48
N GLU A 75 29.31 -24.58 12.17
CA GLU A 75 29.61 -24.61 13.61
C GLU A 75 28.36 -24.63 14.50
N GLY A 76 27.16 -24.48 13.94
CA GLY A 76 25.89 -24.44 14.68
C GLY A 76 25.60 -23.12 15.41
N VAL A 77 26.36 -22.05 15.12
CA VAL A 77 26.20 -20.72 15.74
C VAL A 77 24.99 -19.97 15.19
N LEU A 78 24.60 -20.24 13.94
CA LEU A 78 23.48 -19.57 13.25
C LEU A 78 22.30 -20.53 12.94
N PRO A 79 21.69 -21.18 13.95
CA PRO A 79 20.70 -22.24 13.73
C PRO A 79 19.42 -21.74 13.04
N ASN A 80 19.03 -20.48 13.28
CA ASN A 80 17.84 -19.90 12.64
C ASN A 80 18.06 -19.63 11.15
N LEU A 81 19.25 -19.15 10.75
CA LEU A 81 19.58 -18.94 9.34
C LEU A 81 19.76 -20.29 8.62
N ALA A 82 20.34 -21.28 9.29
CA ALA A 82 20.41 -22.65 8.78
C ALA A 82 19.00 -23.21 8.46
N ALA A 83 18.06 -23.09 9.42
CA ALA A 83 16.69 -23.54 9.25
C ALA A 83 15.90 -22.75 8.19
N LEU A 84 16.24 -21.48 7.95
CA LEU A 84 15.66 -20.69 6.86
C LEU A 84 16.19 -21.15 5.50
N ARG A 85 17.49 -21.46 5.40
CA ARG A 85 18.12 -21.98 4.18
C ARG A 85 17.58 -23.35 3.79
N GLU A 86 17.40 -24.25 4.77
CA GLU A 86 16.90 -25.62 4.53
C GLU A 86 15.45 -25.64 4.02
N ARG A 87 14.59 -24.76 4.56
CA ARG A 87 13.15 -24.70 4.23
C ARG A 87 12.81 -23.71 3.11
N GLY A 88 13.81 -23.01 2.60
CA GLY A 88 13.65 -21.90 1.67
C GLY A 88 14.52 -22.04 0.42
N VAL A 89 14.85 -20.90 -0.17
CA VAL A 89 15.74 -20.80 -1.32
C VAL A 89 16.84 -19.81 -1.00
N SER A 90 18.08 -20.17 -1.35
CA SER A 90 19.26 -19.32 -1.17
C SER A 90 20.10 -19.30 -2.45
N GLY A 91 20.70 -18.16 -2.77
CA GLY A 91 21.60 -18.02 -3.90
C GLY A 91 22.43 -16.74 -3.81
N VAL A 92 23.57 -16.72 -4.50
CA VAL A 92 24.43 -15.55 -4.61
C VAL A 92 23.77 -14.51 -5.52
N LEU A 93 23.73 -13.26 -5.07
CA LEU A 93 23.26 -12.12 -5.87
C LEU A 93 24.42 -11.17 -6.17
N GLU A 94 24.38 -10.55 -7.34
CA GLU A 94 25.29 -9.47 -7.70
C GLU A 94 24.88 -8.18 -6.98
N SER A 95 25.85 -7.50 -6.37
CA SER A 95 25.64 -6.20 -5.73
C SER A 95 25.63 -5.07 -6.76
N THR A 96 25.49 -3.84 -6.30
CA THR A 96 25.61 -2.65 -7.14
C THR A 96 27.05 -2.38 -7.56
N LEU A 97 27.21 -1.56 -8.61
CA LEU A 97 28.44 -0.87 -8.92
C LEU A 97 28.24 0.64 -8.67
N PRO A 98 28.96 1.26 -7.72
CA PRO A 98 29.99 0.67 -6.85
C PRO A 98 29.40 -0.24 -5.77
N SER A 99 30.18 -1.24 -5.33
CA SER A 99 29.79 -2.21 -4.29
C SER A 99 30.04 -1.68 -2.88
N VAL A 100 29.47 -0.51 -2.58
CA VAL A 100 29.54 0.16 -1.27
C VAL A 100 28.14 0.24 -0.66
N SER A 101 28.03 0.32 0.67
CA SER A 101 26.75 0.21 1.38
C SER A 101 25.68 1.21 0.90
N PRO A 102 25.97 2.51 0.72
CA PRO A 102 24.95 3.49 0.32
C PRO A 102 24.21 3.17 -0.99
N PRO A 103 24.89 2.93 -2.13
CA PRO A 103 24.23 2.53 -3.36
C PRO A 103 23.54 1.17 -3.23
N ALA A 104 24.14 0.20 -2.53
CA ALA A 104 23.55 -1.13 -2.37
C ALA A 104 22.19 -1.07 -1.64
N TRP A 105 22.13 -0.38 -0.51
CA TRP A 105 20.89 -0.20 0.25
C TRP A 105 19.86 0.64 -0.50
N ALA A 106 20.28 1.73 -1.15
CA ALA A 106 19.38 2.54 -1.96
C ALA A 106 18.81 1.77 -3.17
N SER A 107 19.62 0.94 -3.83
CA SER A 107 19.16 0.05 -4.90
C SER A 107 18.20 -1.02 -4.37
N ALA A 108 18.50 -1.64 -3.22
CA ALA A 108 17.65 -2.66 -2.62
C ALA A 108 16.23 -2.17 -2.33
N ILE A 109 16.10 -0.93 -1.80
CA ILE A 109 14.79 -0.37 -1.47
C ILE A 109 14.06 0.24 -2.67
N THR A 110 14.76 0.65 -3.74
CA THR A 110 14.14 1.30 -4.91
C THR A 110 13.95 0.38 -6.12
N GLY A 111 14.63 -0.77 -6.16
CA GLY A 111 14.60 -1.69 -7.28
C GLY A 111 15.28 -1.17 -8.55
N VAL A 112 16.08 -0.10 -8.45
CA VAL A 112 16.80 0.49 -9.58
C VAL A 112 18.28 0.65 -9.25
N ASN A 113 19.14 0.81 -10.26
CA ASN A 113 20.59 0.96 -10.08
C ASN A 113 20.99 2.40 -9.62
N PRO A 114 22.26 2.60 -9.20
CA PRO A 114 22.75 3.91 -8.73
C PRO A 114 22.54 5.07 -9.70
N GLY A 115 22.65 4.82 -11.01
CA GLY A 115 22.38 5.82 -12.04
C GLY A 115 20.95 6.36 -12.03
N LYS A 116 19.99 5.60 -11.52
CA LYS A 116 18.57 6.00 -11.44
C LYS A 116 18.20 6.62 -10.11
N HIS A 117 18.72 6.11 -8.99
CA HIS A 117 18.37 6.63 -7.66
C HIS A 117 19.36 7.68 -7.12
N ASN A 118 20.47 7.97 -7.82
CA ASN A 118 21.39 9.07 -7.55
C ASN A 118 22.22 8.98 -6.23
N ILE A 119 22.26 7.81 -5.59
CA ILE A 119 23.07 7.59 -4.38
C ILE A 119 24.29 6.77 -4.77
N TYR A 120 25.48 7.33 -4.63
CA TYR A 120 26.74 6.69 -5.03
C TYR A 120 27.69 6.44 -3.85
N ASP A 121 27.54 7.20 -2.76
CA ASP A 121 28.35 7.14 -1.55
C ASP A 121 27.57 7.78 -0.38
N PHE A 122 28.11 7.74 0.84
CA PHE A 122 27.59 8.44 2.00
C PHE A 122 27.68 9.95 1.82
N TYR A 123 28.63 10.43 1.02
CA TYR A 123 28.83 11.86 0.78
C TYR A 123 28.66 12.19 -0.70
N LYS A 124 28.03 13.33 -0.97
CA LYS A 124 28.00 14.00 -2.28
C LYS A 124 28.89 15.23 -2.25
N MET A 125 29.40 15.64 -3.41
CA MET A 125 30.10 16.91 -3.53
C MET A 125 29.09 18.05 -3.67
N SER A 126 29.17 19.03 -2.78
CA SER A 126 28.45 20.30 -2.95
C SER A 126 29.12 21.11 -4.06
N LEU A 127 28.38 21.44 -5.12
CA LEU A 127 28.91 22.24 -6.23
C LEU A 127 29.12 23.71 -5.86
N SER A 128 28.46 24.21 -4.81
CA SER A 128 28.61 25.59 -4.34
C SER A 128 29.81 25.76 -3.41
N THR A 129 30.15 24.73 -2.62
CA THR A 129 31.21 24.82 -1.61
C THR A 129 32.42 23.94 -1.90
N THR A 130 32.32 23.02 -2.87
CA THR A 130 33.34 21.99 -3.19
C THR A 130 33.73 21.14 -1.97
N GLN A 131 32.79 20.96 -1.04
CA GLN A 131 32.95 20.13 0.14
C GLN A 131 32.04 18.90 0.07
N GLY A 132 32.47 17.82 0.72
CA GLY A 132 31.65 16.65 0.94
C GLY A 132 30.49 16.97 1.89
N VAL A 133 29.27 16.71 1.45
CA VAL A 133 28.05 16.86 2.24
C VAL A 133 27.38 15.49 2.32
N LEU A 134 26.85 15.16 3.50
CA LEU A 134 26.17 13.89 3.71
C LEU A 134 24.98 13.74 2.74
N ASN A 135 24.87 12.58 2.11
CA ASN A 135 23.67 12.17 1.40
C ASN A 135 22.59 11.77 2.40
N THR A 136 21.37 12.23 2.14
CA THR A 136 20.19 11.93 2.94
C THR A 136 19.15 11.21 2.09
N SER A 137 18.07 10.73 2.70
CA SER A 137 16.92 10.17 1.98
C SER A 137 16.35 11.14 0.93
N ARG A 138 16.51 12.46 1.14
CA ARG A 138 16.05 13.51 0.23
C ARG A 138 16.85 13.57 -1.08
N ASP A 139 18.04 12.99 -1.11
CA ASP A 139 18.91 12.94 -2.30
C ASP A 139 18.60 11.75 -3.21
N ARG A 140 17.77 10.82 -2.72
CA ARG A 140 17.34 9.64 -3.45
C ARG A 140 16.38 10.03 -4.56
N GLY A 141 16.82 9.89 -5.80
CA GLY A 141 16.07 10.25 -7.01
C GLY A 141 14.98 9.24 -7.43
N ALA A 142 14.78 8.16 -6.67
CA ALA A 142 13.80 7.12 -6.98
C ALA A 142 12.91 6.80 -5.77
N ARG A 143 11.67 6.42 -6.06
CA ARG A 143 10.68 6.04 -5.05
C ARG A 143 11.03 4.67 -4.46
N PRO A 144 11.12 4.52 -3.14
CA PRO A 144 11.36 3.23 -2.51
C PRO A 144 10.05 2.41 -2.40
N VAL A 145 10.20 1.10 -2.19
CA VAL A 145 9.14 0.10 -2.27
C VAL A 145 7.92 0.40 -1.39
N TRP A 146 8.12 0.99 -0.20
CA TRP A 146 7.04 1.27 0.74
C TRP A 146 6.01 2.30 0.21
N HIS A 147 6.40 3.20 -0.69
CA HIS A 147 5.43 4.13 -1.29
C HIS A 147 4.42 3.39 -2.16
N PHE A 148 4.88 2.43 -2.96
CA PHE A 148 3.99 1.60 -3.78
C PHE A 148 3.10 0.71 -2.90
N LEU A 149 3.67 0.15 -1.83
CA LEU A 149 2.90 -0.66 -0.87
C LEU A 149 1.79 0.16 -0.19
N ASN A 150 2.07 1.39 0.26
CA ASN A 150 1.04 2.24 0.86
C ASN A 150 -0.01 2.70 -0.16
N GLU A 151 0.38 2.98 -1.42
CA GLU A 151 -0.56 3.29 -2.51
C GLU A 151 -1.55 2.14 -2.76
N ASP A 152 -1.09 0.89 -2.60
CA ASP A 152 -1.90 -0.31 -2.70
C ASP A 152 -2.63 -0.67 -1.39
N GLY A 153 -2.54 0.19 -0.36
CA GLY A 153 -3.26 0.04 0.92
C GLY A 153 -2.61 -0.91 1.93
N TYR A 154 -1.35 -1.30 1.72
CA TYR A 154 -0.59 -2.08 2.69
C TYR A 154 0.07 -1.18 3.73
N LYS A 155 -0.03 -1.59 5.01
CA LYS A 155 0.73 -0.98 6.11
C LYS A 155 2.18 -1.44 6.10
N THR A 156 3.10 -0.51 6.36
CA THR A 156 4.54 -0.76 6.31
C THR A 156 5.23 -0.30 7.58
N GLY A 157 6.10 -1.15 8.12
CA GLY A 157 7.05 -0.81 9.18
C GLY A 157 8.46 -0.84 8.64
N ILE A 158 9.22 0.24 8.80
CA ILE A 158 10.61 0.34 8.38
C ILE A 158 11.46 0.64 9.61
N MET A 159 12.58 -0.06 9.77
CA MET A 159 13.49 0.14 10.89
C MET A 159 14.93 -0.09 10.45
N ASN A 160 15.82 0.85 10.79
CA ASN A 160 17.27 0.72 10.63
C ASN A 160 17.76 0.40 9.21
N ILE A 161 17.02 0.82 8.19
CA ILE A 161 17.50 0.68 6.82
C ILE A 161 18.44 1.85 6.50
N PRO A 162 19.70 1.62 6.07
CA PRO A 162 20.62 2.71 5.79
C PRO A 162 20.13 3.68 4.72
N MET A 163 20.64 4.92 4.75
CA MET A 163 20.30 5.99 3.81
C MET A 163 18.82 6.43 3.84
N THR A 164 18.17 6.30 5.00
CA THR A 164 16.74 6.63 5.14
C THR A 164 16.44 7.79 6.05
N PHE A 165 17.45 8.46 6.62
CA PHE A 165 17.24 9.72 7.35
C PHE A 165 17.19 10.92 6.41
N PRO A 166 16.25 11.88 6.60
CA PRO A 166 15.08 11.80 7.49
C PRO A 166 14.03 10.80 6.97
N PRO A 167 13.20 10.23 7.84
CA PRO A 167 12.26 9.17 7.46
C PRO A 167 11.21 9.67 6.46
N ASP A 168 10.80 8.79 5.55
CA ASP A 168 9.62 9.03 4.72
C ASP A 168 8.34 8.87 5.56
N SER A 169 7.29 9.60 5.21
CA SER A 169 5.95 9.34 5.74
C SER A 169 5.38 8.04 5.18
N VAL A 170 4.87 7.17 6.04
CA VAL A 170 4.24 5.89 5.67
C VAL A 170 2.95 5.65 6.46
N ASP A 171 2.04 4.81 5.94
CA ASP A 171 0.96 4.20 6.73
C ASP A 171 1.54 3.06 7.58
N GLY A 172 1.95 3.40 8.80
CA GLY A 172 2.62 2.51 9.72
C GLY A 172 3.67 3.26 10.52
N PHE A 173 4.90 2.75 10.57
CA PHE A 173 5.98 3.40 11.29
C PHE A 173 7.30 3.36 10.50
N PHE A 174 8.16 4.32 10.79
CA PHE A 174 9.49 4.42 10.23
C PHE A 174 10.46 4.79 11.36
N ILE A 175 11.53 4.03 11.51
CA ILE A 175 12.70 4.38 12.31
C ILE A 175 13.87 4.37 11.33
N SER A 176 14.46 5.54 11.10
CA SER A 176 15.52 5.69 10.11
C SER A 176 16.72 4.82 10.44
N GLY A 177 17.58 4.58 9.46
CA GLY A 177 18.90 4.01 9.66
C GLY A 177 20.00 5.01 9.34
N PHE A 178 21.21 4.67 9.78
CA PHE A 178 22.45 5.41 9.50
C PHE A 178 22.60 5.74 7.99
N PRO A 179 23.14 6.91 7.61
CA PRO A 179 23.76 7.91 8.47
C PRO A 179 22.78 8.93 9.02
N TYR A 180 23.07 9.37 10.25
CA TYR A 180 22.54 10.60 10.83
C TYR A 180 23.63 11.67 10.70
N GLY A 181 23.26 12.92 10.44
CA GLY A 181 24.22 14.02 10.44
C GLY A 181 24.55 14.45 11.87
N THR A 182 24.40 15.74 12.15
CA THR A 182 24.53 16.26 13.54
C THR A 182 23.21 16.19 14.32
N GLU A 183 22.16 15.67 13.69
CA GLU A 183 20.83 15.58 14.26
C GLU A 183 20.75 14.47 15.30
N THR A 184 20.19 14.81 16.46
CA THR A 184 19.91 13.86 17.56
C THR A 184 18.43 13.51 17.66
N SER A 185 17.60 13.96 16.71
CA SER A 185 16.15 13.79 16.69
C SER A 185 15.58 13.85 15.27
N GLY A 186 14.30 13.51 15.11
CA GLY A 186 13.59 13.51 13.83
C GLY A 186 13.86 12.26 12.99
N TYR A 187 14.31 11.17 13.61
CA TYR A 187 14.60 9.90 12.94
C TYR A 187 13.39 8.98 12.83
N THR A 188 12.23 9.37 13.39
CA THR A 188 11.01 8.56 13.36
C THR A 188 9.87 9.15 12.54
N TRP A 189 9.01 8.27 12.04
CA TRP A 189 7.66 8.58 11.58
C TRP A 189 6.67 7.58 12.23
N PRO A 190 5.53 8.05 12.78
CA PRO A 190 5.23 9.46 13.03
C PRO A 190 6.17 10.05 14.10
N PRO A 191 6.41 11.38 14.14
CA PRO A 191 7.44 11.98 15.00
C PRO A 191 7.28 11.70 16.50
N GLU A 192 6.04 11.50 16.98
CA GLU A 192 5.75 11.18 18.38
C GLU A 192 6.32 9.83 18.83
N LEU A 193 6.60 8.91 17.90
CA LEU A 193 7.20 7.60 18.20
C LEU A 193 8.59 7.75 18.85
N GLU A 194 9.29 8.85 18.56
CA GLU A 194 10.61 9.11 19.14
C GLU A 194 10.60 9.14 20.67
N ALA A 195 9.52 9.64 21.27
CA ALA A 195 9.39 9.71 22.73
C ALA A 195 9.34 8.32 23.40
N GLU A 196 8.93 7.28 22.67
CA GLU A 196 8.85 5.91 23.16
C GLU A 196 10.19 5.16 23.09
N LEU A 197 11.13 5.63 22.26
CA LEU A 197 12.38 4.93 21.95
C LEU A 197 13.59 5.38 22.79
N GLN A 198 13.46 6.45 23.59
CA GLN A 198 14.59 7.03 24.31
C GLN A 198 15.10 6.11 25.45
N PRO A 199 16.42 5.77 25.50
CA PRO A 199 17.50 6.23 24.60
C PRO A 199 17.65 5.35 23.34
N TYR A 200 17.45 5.94 22.17
CA TYR A 200 17.78 5.34 20.87
C TYR A 200 19.02 6.07 20.31
N PRO A 201 20.03 5.34 19.80
CA PRO A 201 21.31 5.89 19.37
C PRO A 201 21.23 6.77 18.11
#